data_AF-A0AA91EC02-F1
#
_entry.id   AF-A0AA91EC02-F1
#
_cell.length_a   1.000
_cell.length_b   1.000
_cell.length_c   1.000
_cell.angle_alpha   90.00
_cell.angle_beta   90.00
_cell.angle_gamma   90.00
#
_symmetry.space_group_name_H-M   'P 1'
#
loop_
_entity.id
_entity.type
_entity.pdbx_description
1 polymer ?
#
loop_
_entity_poly.entity_id
_entity_poly.type
_entity_poly.pdbx_seq_one_letter_code
_entity_poly.pdbx_strand_id
1 'polypeptide(L)' 'MKRIIKGDTNFSHLVVAHAAIDQHAKAYGLARQGWPSTYHIKYRDKLIAVEVVTRRQSYVATVMVGARSLTKLCGMPAAA' A
#
# COMPACT_ATOMS: atom_id res chain seq x y z
N MET A 1 -7.16 0.42 -14.59
CA MET A 1 -6.07 1.23 -13.97
C MET A 1 -4.83 0.39 -13.79
N LYS A 2 -3.64 0.96 -13.97
CA LYS A 2 -2.37 0.27 -13.75
C LYS A 2 -2.21 -0.04 -12.25
N ARG A 3 -1.77 -1.26 -11.91
CA ARG A 3 -1.45 -1.64 -10.52
C ARG A 3 0.04 -1.42 -10.28
N ILE A 4 0.39 -0.68 -9.24
CA ILE A 4 1.79 -0.42 -8.84
C ILE A 4 1.93 -0.88 -7.40
N ILE A 5 2.80 -1.84 -7.15
CA ILE A 5 3.11 -2.33 -5.80
C ILE A 5 4.51 -1.82 -5.43
N LYS A 6 4.63 -1.18 -4.26
CA LYS A 6 5.86 -0.60 -3.75
C LYS A 6 6.25 -1.26 -2.42
N GLY A 7 7.56 -1.38 -2.21
CA GLY A 7 8.15 -1.68 -0.90
C GLY A 7 8.60 -3.13 -0.70
N ASP A 8 8.21 -4.08 -1.55
CA ASP A 8 8.64 -5.47 -1.36
C ASP A 8 8.60 -6.30 -2.65
N THR A 9 9.49 -7.30 -2.73
CA THR A 9 9.58 -8.31 -3.80
C THR A 9 9.11 -9.69 -3.33
N ASN A 10 8.79 -9.88 -2.05
CA ASN A 10 8.26 -11.13 -1.52
C ASN A 10 6.90 -11.45 -2.16
N PHE A 11 6.79 -12.65 -2.74
CA PHE A 11 5.57 -13.15 -3.38
C PHE A 11 4.33 -13.08 -2.47
N SER A 12 4.50 -13.33 -1.17
CA SER A 12 3.40 -13.26 -0.19
C SER A 12 2.80 -11.85 -0.12
N HIS A 13 3.65 -10.82 -0.17
CA HIS A 13 3.23 -9.43 -0.09
C HIS A 13 2.62 -8.93 -1.40
N LEU A 14 3.03 -9.49 -2.54
CA LEU A 14 2.40 -9.22 -3.83
C LEU A 14 0.94 -9.69 -3.84
N VAL A 15 0.68 -10.90 -3.35
CA VAL A 15 -0.69 -11.44 -3.25
C VAL A 15 -1.56 -10.55 -2.36
N VAL A 16 -1.03 -10.15 -1.20
CA VAL A 16 -1.70 -9.28 -0.26
C VAL A 16 -1.96 -7.88 -0.84
N ALA A 17 -0.99 -7.30 -1.54
CA ALA A 17 -1.14 -6.01 -2.18
C ALA A 17 -2.19 -6.03 -3.28
N HIS A 18 -2.27 -7.10 -4.06
CA HIS A 18 -3.33 -7.29 -5.05
C HIS A 18 -4.71 -7.37 -4.41
N ALA A 19 -4.86 -8.15 -3.34
CA ALA A 19 -6.12 -8.24 -2.59
C ALA A 19 -6.56 -6.88 -2.03
N ALA A 20 -5.62 -6.10 -1.49
CA ALA A 20 -5.88 -4.75 -1.00
C ALA A 20 -6.34 -3.80 -2.12
N ILE A 21 -5.71 -3.85 -3.30
CA ILE A 21 -6.14 -3.05 -4.46
C ILE A 21 -7.55 -3.43 -4.89
N ASP A 22 -7.89 -4.72 -4.92
CA ASP A 22 -9.21 -5.17 -5.33
C ASP A 22 -10.29 -4.73 -4.33
N GLN A 23 -9.99 -4.78 -3.02
CA GLN A 23 -10.88 -4.25 -1.99
C GLN A 23 -11.05 -2.72 -2.11
N HIS A 24 -9.97 -1.99 -2.39
CA HIS A 24 -10.02 -0.54 -2.59
C HIS A 24 -10.82 -0.15 -3.83
N ALA A 25 -10.60 -0.85 -4.95
CA ALA A 25 -11.32 -0.62 -6.20
C ALA A 25 -12.82 -0.92 -6.05
N LYS A 26 -13.21 -1.93 -5.25
CA LYS A 26 -14.61 -2.20 -4.94
C LYS A 26 -15.25 -1.13 -4.06
N ALA A 27 -14.51 -0.60 -3.08
CA ALA A 27 -15.03 0.38 -2.12
C ALA A 27 -15.12 1.80 -2.71
N TYR A 28 -14.13 2.22 -3.48
CA TYR A 28 -14.01 3.61 -3.94
C TYR A 28 -13.93 3.74 -5.45
N GLY A 29 -13.55 2.69 -6.18
CA GLY A 29 -13.27 2.79 -7.61
C GLY A 29 -12.32 3.94 -7.92
N LEU A 30 -12.75 4.84 -8.80
CA LEU A 30 -11.99 6.04 -9.20
C LEU A 30 -12.11 7.21 -8.22
N ALA A 31 -12.99 7.12 -7.22
CA ALA A 31 -13.16 8.16 -6.23
C ALA A 31 -11.95 8.23 -5.29
N ARG A 32 -11.85 9.34 -4.53
CA ARG A 32 -10.84 9.50 -3.46
C ARG A 32 -9.37 9.54 -3.93
N GLN A 33 -9.14 10.11 -5.11
CA GLN A 33 -7.80 10.30 -5.66
C GLN A 33 -6.88 11.07 -4.69
N GLY A 34 -5.66 10.54 -4.48
CA GLY A 34 -4.62 11.17 -3.66
C GLY A 34 -4.69 10.86 -2.16
N TRP A 35 -5.79 10.29 -1.67
CA TRP A 35 -5.97 9.96 -0.26
C TRP A 35 -5.51 8.52 0.04
N PRO A 36 -4.55 8.32 0.96
CA PRO A 36 -4.14 6.99 1.38
C PRO A 36 -5.23 6.30 2.19
N SER A 37 -5.46 5.03 1.89
CA SER A 37 -6.36 4.15 2.64
C SER A 37 -5.61 2.90 3.07
N THR A 38 -5.66 2.58 4.37
CA THR A 38 -4.98 1.41 4.92
C THR A 38 -5.92 0.21 4.97
N TYR A 39 -5.46 -0.92 4.45
CA TYR A 39 -6.15 -2.20 4.47
C TYR A 39 -5.33 -3.20 5.28
N HIS A 40 -6.01 -3.95 6.15
CA HIS A 40 -5.41 -5.07 6.86
C HIS A 40 -5.84 -6.36 6.19
N ILE A 41 -4.91 -7.02 5.51
CA ILE A 41 -5.18 -8.28 4.81
C ILE A 41 -4.55 -9.40 5.61
N LYS A 42 -5.36 -10.37 6.00
CA LYS A 42 -4.87 -11.60 6.62
C LYS A 42 -4.35 -12.52 5.52
N TYR A 43 -3.11 -12.97 5.66
CA TYR A 43 -2.50 -13.96 4.79
C TYR A 43 -1.75 -14.98 5.63
N ARG A 44 -2.20 -16.24 5.56
CA ARG A 44 -1.81 -17.30 6.52
C ARG A 44 -2.07 -16.82 7.95
N ASP A 45 -1.06 -16.90 8.82
CA ASP A 45 -1.13 -16.49 10.23
C ASP A 45 -0.66 -15.05 10.49
N LYS A 46 -0.50 -14.25 9.44
CA LYS A 46 -0.04 -12.86 9.56
C LYS A 46 -1.10 -11.87 9.07
N LEU A 47 -1.29 -10.80 9.84
CA LEU A 47 -2.05 -9.64 9.41
C LEU A 47 -1.07 -8.61 8.84
N ILE A 48 -1.25 -8.26 7.57
CA ILE A 48 -0.34 -7.36 6.85
C ILE A 48 -1.10 -6.09 6.51
N ALA A 49 -0.54 -4.94 6.88
CA ALA A 49 -1.08 -3.64 6.54
C ALA A 49 -0.59 -3.21 5.14
N VAL A 50 -1.52 -2.74 4.32
CA VAL A 50 -1.24 -2.24 2.96
C VAL A 50 -1.91 -0.88 2.80
N GLU A 51 -1.13 0.13 2.45
CA GLU A 51 -1.65 1.44 2.06
C GLU A 51 -1.95 1.44 0.57
N VAL A 52 -3.18 1.78 0.18
CA VAL A 52 -3.56 1.94 -1.22
C VAL A 52 -3.90 3.41 -1.47
N VAL A 53 -3.32 3.97 -2.52
CA VAL A 53 -3.59 5.34 -3.00
C VAL A 53 -4.07 5.29 -4.44
N THR A 54 -5.24 5.86 -4.69
CA THR A 54 -5.74 6.08 -6.06
C THR A 54 -5.01 7.28 -6.68
N ARG A 55 -4.41 7.08 -7.85
CA ARG A 55 -3.82 8.11 -8.71
C ARG A 55 -4.60 8.15 -10.03
N ARG A 56 -4.37 9.19 -10.84
CA ARG A 56 -5.11 9.44 -12.09
C ARG A 56 -5.20 8.24 -13.03
N GLN A 57 -4.16 7.40 -13.09
CA GLN A 57 -4.09 6.25 -14.00
C GLN A 57 -3.69 4.95 -13.29
N SER A 58 -3.45 4.99 -11.98
CA SER A 58 -2.92 3.84 -11.25
C SER A 58 -3.43 3.73 -9.82
N TYR A 59 -3.50 2.52 -9.31
CA TYR A 59 -3.54 2.26 -7.87
C TYR A 59 -2.12 1.98 -7.40
N VAL A 60 -1.68 2.68 -6.37
CA VAL A 60 -0.38 2.47 -5.74
C VAL A 60 -0.61 1.78 -4.40
N ALA A 61 -0.27 0.51 -4.31
CA ALA A 61 -0.22 -0.23 -3.06
C ALA A 61 1.18 -0.19 -2.47
N THR A 62 1.29 0.12 -1.19
CA THR A 62 2.54 0.12 -0.44
C THR A 62 2.36 -0.82 0.73
N VAL A 63 3.10 -1.93 0.73
CA VAL A 63 3.02 -2.91 1.82
C VAL A 63 3.80 -2.35 3.02
N MET A 64 3.18 -2.31 4.19
CA MET A 64 3.81 -1.83 5.43
C MET A 64 4.43 -3.03 6.16
N VAL A 65 5.57 -3.53 5.69
CA VAL A 65 6.36 -4.56 6.40
C VAL A 65 7.64 -3.93 6.94
N GLY A 66 7.85 -4.01 8.26
CA GLY A 66 9.06 -3.52 8.93
C GLY A 66 9.00 -2.04 9.35
N ALA A 67 10.13 -1.54 9.87
CA ALA A 67 10.27 -0.14 10.27
C ALA A 67 10.14 0.77 9.04
N ARG A 68 9.10 1.60 9.01
CA ARG A 68 8.98 2.67 8.00
C ARG A 68 10.18 3.60 8.20
N SER A 69 11.01 3.80 7.17
CA SER A 69 11.83 5.03 7.16
C SER A 69 10.86 6.19 7.17
N LEU A 70 10.76 6.88 8.31
CA LEU A 70 9.86 8.00 8.55
C LEU A 70 10.33 9.23 7.79
N THR A 71 10.45 9.14 6.46
CA THR A 71 10.92 10.21 5.57
C THR A 71 9.97 11.41 5.49
N LYS A 72 8.78 11.30 6.10
CA LYS A 72 7.81 12.39 6.20
C LYS A 72 7.70 13.01 7.60
N LEU A 73 8.48 12.56 8.58
CA LEU A 73 8.62 13.33 9.82
C LEU A 73 9.47 14.55 9.50
N CYS A 74 8.85 15.72 9.61
CA CYS A 74 9.53 17.00 9.46
C CYS A 74 10.66 17.07 10.49
N GLY A 75 11.92 17.10 10.04
CA GLY A 75 13.09 17.32 10.89
C GLY A 75 14.02 16.13 11.13
N MET A 76 13.80 14.94 10.55
CA MET A 76 14.79 13.86 10.61
C MET A 76 15.62 13.78 9.32
N PRO A 77 16.96 13.90 9.38
CA PRO A 77 17.81 13.58 8.24
C PRO A 77 17.68 12.08 7.94
N ALA A 78 17.51 11.73 6.67
CA ALA A 78 17.62 10.34 6.25
C ALA A 78 19.04 9.88 6.58
N ALA A 79 19.18 8.88 7.47
CA ALA A 79 20.47 8.30 7.80
C ALA A 79 21.13 7.79 6.51
N ALA A 80 22.34 8.32 6.24
CA ALA A 80 23.16 8.02 5.07
C ALA A 80 23.74 6.60 5.12
#